data_AF-A0A947F1M7-F1
#
_entry.id   AF-A0A947F1M7-F1
#
_cell.length_a   1.000
_cell.length_b   1.000
_cell.length_c   1.000
_cell.angle_alpha   90.00
_cell.angle_beta   90.00
_cell.angle_gamma   90.00
#
_symmetry.space_group_name_H-M   'P 1'
#
loop_
_entity.id
_entity.type
_entity.pdbx_description
1 polymer ?
#
loop_
_entity_poly.entity_id
_entity_poly.type
_entity_poly.pdbx_seq_one_letter_code
_entity_poly.pdbx_strand_id
1 'polypeptide(L)'
;MSSENRRKYWAIFFVLVTLAIPFVMIYYVSTDTYKDRYREWRKRSDEINRTVRSSVNADQVVLAKDEKLKVGRTYLEFKGFEKKTIFLNLYLIDLDSLQAYPKTFLKKEAKRGITLGGNKYKLLAVNKRFLSLKLLNSTQSP
;
A
#
# COMPACT_ATOMS: atom_id res chain seq x y z
N MET A 1 43.89 -12.48 35.59
CA MET A 1 43.39 -11.13 35.21
C MET A 1 42.41 -10.66 36.28
N SER A 2 42.73 -9.58 37.00
CA SER A 2 41.89 -9.03 38.08
C SER A 2 40.48 -8.68 37.58
N SER A 3 39.45 -8.94 38.40
CA SER A 3 38.03 -8.65 38.11
C SER A 3 37.78 -7.18 37.75
N GLU A 4 38.63 -6.29 38.21
CA GLU A 4 38.58 -4.85 37.95
C GLU A 4 38.87 -4.52 36.47
N ASN A 5 39.85 -5.21 35.86
CA ASN A 5 40.16 -5.02 34.44
C ASN A 5 39.03 -5.54 33.55
N ARG A 6 38.37 -6.63 33.94
CA ARG A 6 37.22 -7.19 33.20
C ARG A 6 36.03 -6.22 33.17
N ARG A 7 35.77 -5.50 34.26
CA ARG A 7 34.73 -4.47 34.34
C ARG A 7 35.04 -3.25 33.45
N LYS A 8 36.30 -2.79 33.44
CA LYS A 8 36.74 -1.67 32.57
C LYS A 8 36.59 -2.01 31.08
N TYR A 9 36.97 -3.23 30.67
CA TYR A 9 36.77 -3.69 29.29
C TYR A 9 35.29 -3.80 28.90
N TRP A 10 34.42 -4.28 29.80
CA TRP A 10 32.98 -4.32 29.55
C TRP A 10 32.34 -2.93 29.44
N ALA A 11 32.78 -1.97 30.26
CA ALA A 11 32.32 -0.59 30.17
C ALA A 11 32.71 0.05 28.82
N ILE A 12 33.95 -0.17 28.37
CA ILE A 12 34.45 0.32 27.08
C ILE A 12 33.65 -0.30 25.91
N PHE A 13 33.40 -1.61 25.97
CA PHE A 13 32.56 -2.29 24.97
C PHE A 13 31.14 -1.71 24.92
N PHE A 14 30.53 -1.46 26.08
CA PHE A 14 29.18 -0.91 26.16
C PHE A 14 29.09 0.51 25.57
N VAL A 15 30.09 1.35 25.84
CA VAL A 15 30.18 2.70 25.25
C VAL A 15 30.34 2.61 23.74
N LEU A 16 31.21 1.72 23.23
CA LEU A 16 31.39 1.53 21.79
C LEU A 16 30.12 1.03 21.09
N VAL A 17 29.40 0.07 21.69
CA VAL A 17 28.14 -0.42 21.12
C VAL A 17 27.06 0.67 21.13
N THR A 18 26.97 1.44 22.21
CA THR A 18 25.99 2.52 22.33
C THR A 18 26.26 3.64 21.32
N LEU A 19 27.52 3.90 20.99
CA LEU A 19 27.92 4.82 19.92
C LEU A 19 27.71 4.23 18.52
N ALA A 20 27.89 2.92 18.34
CA ALA A 20 27.74 2.27 17.04
C ALA A 20 26.27 2.19 16.57
N ILE A 21 25.31 2.00 17.49
CA ILE A 21 23.88 1.89 17.18
C ILE A 21 23.34 3.09 16.37
N PRO A 22 23.52 4.37 16.79
CA PRO A 22 23.03 5.51 16.01
C PRO A 22 23.72 5.62 14.64
N PHE A 23 25.01 5.28 14.53
CA PHE A 23 25.72 5.29 13.24
C PHE A 23 25.16 4.26 12.25
N VAL A 24 24.89 3.03 12.71
CA VAL A 24 24.26 2.00 11.88
C VAL A 24 22.83 2.41 11.49
N MET A 25 22.09 3.04 12.40
CA MET A 25 20.73 3.52 12.13
C MET A 25 20.71 4.64 11.09
N ILE A 26 21.64 5.61 11.19
CA ILE A 26 21.81 6.69 10.22
C ILE A 26 22.24 6.14 8.86
N TYR A 27 23.21 5.22 8.83
CA TYR A 27 23.67 4.59 7.60
C TYR A 27 22.51 3.85 6.90
N TYR A 28 21.74 3.05 7.65
CA TYR A 28 20.61 2.28 7.11
C TYR A 28 19.47 3.17 6.57
N VAL A 29 19.19 4.30 7.24
CA VAL A 29 18.23 5.31 6.74
C VAL A 29 18.81 6.11 5.57
N SER A 30 20.14 6.23 5.50
CA SER A 30 20.82 6.93 4.41
C SER A 30 20.87 6.13 3.11
N THR A 31 20.79 4.79 3.19
CA THR A 31 20.80 3.88 2.03
C THR A 31 19.70 4.28 1.04
N ASP A 32 20.11 4.57 -0.20
CA ASP A 32 19.24 5.17 -1.24
C ASP A 32 17.94 4.40 -1.45
N THR A 33 17.98 3.07 -1.31
CA THR A 33 16.82 2.19 -1.49
C THR A 33 15.65 2.52 -0.54
N TYR A 34 15.93 2.97 0.69
CA TYR A 34 14.88 3.33 1.65
C TYR A 34 14.30 4.72 1.32
N LYS A 35 15.15 5.69 1.00
CA LYS A 35 14.74 7.04 0.62
C LYS A 35 13.92 7.02 -0.67
N ASP A 36 14.28 6.20 -1.65
CA ASP A 36 13.58 6.10 -2.92
C ASP A 36 12.20 5.48 -2.75
N ARG A 37 12.11 4.35 -2.02
CA ARG A 37 10.82 3.72 -1.71
C ARG A 37 9.90 4.67 -0.93
N TYR A 38 10.44 5.46 0.00
CA TYR A 38 9.67 6.42 0.77
C TYR A 38 9.24 7.64 -0.08
N ARG A 39 10.13 8.16 -0.93
CA ARG A 39 9.81 9.23 -1.88
C ARG A 39 8.74 8.80 -2.87
N GLU A 40 8.83 7.59 -3.42
CA GLU A 40 7.81 7.05 -4.32
C GLU A 40 6.45 6.88 -3.63
N TRP A 41 6.43 6.41 -2.38
CA TRP A 41 5.18 6.28 -1.62
C TRP A 41 4.53 7.65 -1.36
N ARG A 42 5.36 8.66 -1.05
CA ARG A 42 4.90 10.04 -0.84
C ARG A 42 4.38 10.66 -2.13
N LYS A 43 5.15 10.57 -3.23
CA LYS A 43 4.74 11.03 -4.57
C LYS A 43 3.42 10.42 -5.01
N ARG A 44 3.26 9.10 -4.85
CA ARG A 44 2.00 8.41 -5.19
C ARG A 44 0.82 8.88 -4.34
N SER A 45 1.04 9.10 -3.05
CA SER A 45 -0.01 9.62 -2.16
C SER A 45 -0.42 11.04 -2.55
N ASP A 46 0.54 11.88 -2.91
CA ASP A 46 0.31 13.26 -3.38
C ASP A 46 -0.38 13.28 -4.75
N GLU A 47 0.00 12.38 -5.66
CA GLU A 47 -0.62 12.22 -6.98
C GLU A 47 -2.08 11.80 -6.87
N ILE A 48 -2.41 10.86 -5.98
CA ILE A 48 -3.79 10.44 -5.71
C ILE A 48 -4.64 11.61 -5.19
N ASN A 49 -4.05 12.52 -4.41
CA ASN A 49 -4.76 13.71 -3.93
C ASN A 49 -4.98 14.75 -5.05
N ARG A 50 -4.20 14.71 -6.13
CA ARG A 50 -4.34 15.61 -7.30
C ARG A 50 -5.27 15.05 -8.37
N THR A 51 -5.38 13.73 -8.51
CA THR A 51 -6.36 13.11 -9.42
C THR A 51 -7.78 13.47 -8.99
N VAL A 52 -8.52 14.12 -9.88
CA VAL A 52 -9.91 14.57 -9.62
C VAL A 52 -10.93 13.48 -9.99
N ARG A 53 -10.55 12.49 -10.80
CA ARG A 53 -11.45 11.47 -11.35
C ARG A 53 -10.87 10.07 -11.27
N SER A 54 -11.76 9.09 -11.32
CA SER A 54 -11.41 7.70 -11.48
C SER A 54 -10.71 7.47 -12.82
N SER A 55 -9.65 6.67 -12.80
CA SER A 55 -8.87 6.36 -14.00
C SER A 55 -8.31 4.95 -13.94
N VAL A 56 -8.26 4.30 -15.10
CA VAL A 56 -7.54 3.04 -15.29
C VAL A 56 -6.32 3.36 -16.15
N ASN A 57 -5.14 3.18 -15.59
CA ASN A 57 -3.88 3.11 -16.32
C ASN A 57 -3.45 1.63 -16.43
N ALA A 58 -2.50 1.31 -17.31
CA ALA A 58 -2.14 -0.08 -17.65
C ALA A 58 -1.93 -0.99 -16.42
N ASP A 59 -1.29 -0.47 -15.37
CA ASP A 59 -0.98 -1.22 -14.15
C ASP A 59 -1.71 -0.70 -12.89
N GLN A 60 -2.45 0.40 -13.00
CA GLN A 60 -2.99 1.11 -11.84
C GLN A 60 -4.44 1.53 -12.05
N VAL A 61 -5.26 1.25 -11.06
CA VAL A 61 -6.65 1.66 -10.99
C VAL A 61 -6.80 2.67 -9.85
N VAL A 62 -7.26 3.88 -10.18
CA VAL A 62 -7.62 4.92 -9.21
C VAL A 62 -9.13 5.06 -9.21
N LEU A 63 -9.75 4.87 -8.06
CA LEU A 63 -11.19 5.00 -7.84
C LEU A 63 -11.44 6.22 -6.96
N ALA A 64 -12.20 7.19 -7.47
CA ALA A 64 -12.78 8.24 -6.66
C ALA A 64 -14.01 7.71 -5.91
N LYS A 65 -14.30 8.33 -4.77
CA LYS A 65 -15.42 7.94 -3.92
C LYS A 65 -16.74 8.15 -4.69
N ASP A 66 -17.62 7.16 -4.61
CA ASP A 66 -18.94 7.12 -5.23
C ASP A 66 -18.92 7.21 -6.77
N GLU A 67 -17.76 6.98 -7.40
CA GLU A 67 -17.63 6.90 -8.86
C GLU A 67 -17.49 5.44 -9.29
N LYS A 68 -18.27 5.05 -10.31
CA LYS A 68 -18.19 3.73 -10.94
C LYS A 68 -17.13 3.75 -12.02
N LEU A 69 -16.17 2.83 -11.95
CA LEU A 69 -15.13 2.66 -12.94
C LEU A 69 -15.16 1.25 -13.51
N LYS A 70 -15.13 1.14 -14.84
CA LYS A 70 -15.04 -0.15 -15.51
C LYS A 70 -13.61 -0.68 -15.43
N VAL A 71 -13.44 -1.90 -14.92
CA VAL A 71 -12.16 -2.63 -14.92
C VAL A 71 -12.41 -4.02 -15.48
N GLY A 72 -11.97 -4.26 -16.72
CA GLY A 72 -12.26 -5.48 -17.46
C GLY A 72 -13.77 -5.71 -17.64
N ARG A 73 -14.27 -6.84 -17.12
CA ARG A 73 -15.68 -7.27 -17.17
C ARG A 73 -16.49 -6.90 -15.92
N THR A 74 -15.97 -5.99 -15.09
CA THR A 74 -16.65 -5.57 -13.84
C THR A 74 -16.62 -4.06 -13.68
N TYR A 75 -17.60 -3.50 -12.96
CA TYR A 75 -17.48 -2.15 -12.41
C TYR A 75 -17.06 -2.21 -10.95
N LEU A 76 -16.17 -1.30 -10.57
CA LEU A 76 -15.76 -1.07 -9.20
C LEU A 76 -16.21 0.32 -8.79
N GLU A 77 -16.75 0.43 -7.59
CA GLU A 77 -17.14 1.71 -6.99
C GLU A 77 -16.59 1.78 -5.57
N PHE A 78 -15.81 2.81 -5.28
CA PHE A 78 -15.24 3.01 -3.96
C PHE A 78 -16.24 3.75 -3.06
N LYS A 79 -16.70 3.12 -1.97
CA LYS A 79 -17.65 3.73 -1.02
C LYS A 79 -16.99 4.47 0.13
N GLY A 80 -15.75 4.12 0.45
CA GLY A 80 -14.98 4.86 1.45
C GLY A 80 -14.03 4.00 2.25
N PHE A 81 -13.37 4.65 3.20
CA PHE A 81 -12.37 4.05 4.06
C PHE A 81 -12.55 4.50 5.50
N GLU A 82 -12.84 3.55 6.39
CA GLU A 82 -13.11 3.82 7.81
C GLU A 82 -12.46 2.74 8.68
N LYS A 83 -11.90 3.10 9.85
CA LYS A 83 -11.33 2.15 10.83
C LYS A 83 -10.36 1.11 10.23
N LYS A 84 -9.59 1.49 9.19
CA LYS A 84 -8.68 0.62 8.43
C LYS A 84 -9.37 -0.42 7.54
N THR A 85 -10.66 -0.26 7.29
CA THR A 85 -11.47 -1.08 6.39
C THR A 85 -11.83 -0.27 5.14
N ILE A 86 -11.67 -0.91 3.98
CA ILE A 86 -12.00 -0.37 2.65
C ILE A 86 -13.38 -0.92 2.28
N PHE A 87 -14.29 -0.04 1.88
CA PHE A 87 -15.64 -0.38 1.41
C PHE A 87 -15.72 -0.18 -0.10
N LEU A 88 -16.15 -1.22 -0.80
CA LEU A 88 -16.16 -1.25 -2.27
C LEU A 88 -17.40 -2.00 -2.77
N ASN A 89 -18.03 -1.49 -3.81
CA ASN A 89 -19.10 -2.20 -4.52
C ASN A 89 -18.55 -2.76 -5.82
N LEU A 90 -18.74 -4.07 -6.02
CA LEU A 90 -18.45 -4.77 -7.27
C LEU A 90 -19.75 -4.93 -8.06
N TYR A 91 -19.74 -4.65 -9.36
CA TYR A 91 -20.87 -4.95 -10.26
C TYR A 91 -20.39 -5.89 -11.36
N LEU A 92 -21.16 -6.94 -11.62
CA LEU A 92 -20.82 -7.98 -12.58
C LEU A 92 -21.53 -7.67 -13.91
N ILE A 93 -20.79 -7.20 -14.92
CA ILE A 93 -21.38 -6.72 -16.17
C ILE A 93 -22.22 -7.79 -16.86
N ASP A 94 -21.75 -9.04 -16.83
CA ASP A 94 -22.36 -10.15 -17.56
C ASP A 94 -23.54 -10.82 -16.83
N LEU A 95 -23.68 -10.59 -15.53
CA LEU A 95 -24.70 -11.23 -14.70
C LEU A 95 -25.76 -10.22 -14.26
N ASP A 96 -25.32 -9.14 -13.63
CA ASP A 96 -26.19 -8.07 -13.16
C ASP A 96 -25.37 -6.78 -12.97
N SER A 97 -25.51 -5.87 -13.93
CA SER A 97 -24.77 -4.60 -13.93
C SER A 97 -25.37 -3.54 -13.00
N LEU A 98 -26.60 -3.75 -12.51
CA LEU A 98 -27.32 -2.83 -11.64
C LEU A 98 -27.15 -3.21 -10.17
N GLN A 99 -27.06 -4.50 -9.87
CA GLN A 99 -26.90 -5.00 -8.51
C GLN A 99 -25.47 -4.82 -7.99
N ALA A 100 -25.36 -4.11 -6.87
CA ALA A 100 -24.10 -3.94 -6.16
C ALA A 100 -23.79 -5.17 -5.29
N TYR A 101 -22.58 -5.71 -5.44
CA TYR A 101 -22.02 -6.71 -4.53
C TYR A 101 -21.05 -6.02 -3.57
N PRO A 102 -21.49 -5.66 -2.36
CA PRO A 102 -20.64 -4.98 -1.39
C PRO A 102 -19.53 -5.91 -0.92
N LYS A 103 -18.32 -5.37 -0.88
CA LYS A 103 -17.10 -6.03 -0.42
C LYS A 103 -16.37 -5.13 0.55
N THR A 104 -15.86 -5.74 1.61
CA THR A 104 -15.08 -5.07 2.64
C THR A 104 -13.75 -5.78 2.80
N PHE A 105 -12.68 -5.00 2.93
CA PHE A 105 -11.34 -5.54 3.10
C PHE A 105 -10.57 -4.74 4.15
N LEU A 106 -9.79 -5.42 4.97
CA LEU A 106 -8.85 -4.72 5.84
C LEU A 106 -7.71 -4.16 4.99
N LYS A 107 -7.23 -2.96 5.33
CA LYS A 107 -6.08 -2.32 4.67
C LYS A 107 -4.86 -3.23 4.63
N LYS A 108 -4.65 -4.04 5.68
CA LYS A 108 -3.54 -5.00 5.75
C LYS A 108 -3.69 -6.13 4.73
N GLU A 109 -4.90 -6.65 4.53
CA GLU A 109 -5.22 -7.69 3.54
C GLU A 109 -5.09 -7.14 2.12
N ALA A 110 -5.67 -5.96 1.88
CA ALA A 110 -5.56 -5.27 0.60
C ALA A 110 -4.10 -5.00 0.19
N LYS A 111 -3.20 -4.75 1.16
CA LYS A 111 -1.75 -4.64 0.90
C LYS A 111 -1.08 -5.97 0.55
N ARG A 112 -1.58 -7.10 1.03
CA ARG A 112 -1.08 -8.45 0.69
C ARG A 112 -1.55 -8.86 -0.70
N GLY A 113 -2.75 -8.46 -1.07
CA GLY A 113 -3.37 -8.72 -2.35
C GLY A 113 -4.80 -9.20 -2.15
N ILE A 114 -5.72 -8.71 -2.98
CA ILE A 114 -7.14 -9.07 -2.97
C ILE A 114 -7.58 -9.45 -4.38
N THR A 115 -8.58 -10.32 -4.47
CA THR A 115 -9.17 -10.73 -5.75
C THR A 115 -10.55 -10.10 -5.87
N LEU A 116 -10.79 -9.38 -6.97
CA LEU A 116 -12.06 -8.71 -7.27
C LEU A 116 -12.40 -8.95 -8.75
N GLY A 117 -13.59 -9.48 -9.04
CA GLY A 117 -14.03 -9.67 -10.43
C GLY A 117 -13.07 -10.52 -11.28
N GLY A 118 -12.40 -11.51 -10.68
CA GLY A 118 -11.41 -12.36 -11.35
C GLY A 118 -9.99 -11.78 -11.44
N ASN A 119 -9.79 -10.48 -11.18
CA ASN A 119 -8.48 -9.84 -11.22
C ASN A 119 -7.86 -9.76 -9.82
N LYS A 120 -6.52 -9.86 -9.75
CA LYS A 120 -5.75 -9.65 -8.51
C LYS A 120 -5.28 -8.21 -8.41
N TYR A 121 -5.53 -7.59 -7.27
CA TYR A 121 -5.17 -6.21 -6.97
C TYR A 121 -4.29 -6.15 -5.73
N LYS A 122 -3.39 -5.16 -5.70
CA LYS A 122 -2.63 -4.81 -4.50
C LYS A 122 -2.86 -3.36 -4.16
N LEU A 123 -3.16 -3.09 -2.89
CA LEU A 123 -3.33 -1.72 -2.43
C LEU A 123 -2.03 -0.93 -2.53
N LEU A 124 -2.07 0.17 -3.29
CA LEU A 124 -1.00 1.17 -3.31
C LEU A 124 -1.24 2.21 -2.21
N ALA A 125 -2.40 2.85 -2.25
CA ALA A 125 -2.78 3.88 -1.29
C ALA A 125 -4.30 4.02 -1.20
N VAL A 126 -4.78 4.51 -0.06
CA VAL A 126 -6.20 4.75 0.21
C VAL A 126 -6.33 5.92 1.18
N ASN A 127 -7.29 6.79 0.90
CA ASN A 127 -7.74 7.85 1.80
C ASN A 127 -9.29 7.88 1.82
N LYS A 128 -9.90 8.91 2.40
CA LYS A 128 -11.38 9.02 2.50
C LYS A 128 -12.08 9.25 1.14
N ARG A 129 -11.35 9.71 0.12
CA ARG A 129 -11.87 10.14 -1.18
C ARG A 129 -11.42 9.26 -2.36
N PHE A 130 -10.28 8.60 -2.23
CA PHE A 130 -9.67 7.86 -3.32
C PHE A 130 -9.08 6.53 -2.84
N LEU A 131 -9.16 5.55 -3.72
CA LEU A 131 -8.55 4.24 -3.57
C LEU A 131 -7.69 3.97 -4.80
N SER A 132 -6.39 3.71 -4.59
CA SER A 132 -5.45 3.33 -5.64
C SER A 132 -5.00 1.89 -5.47
N LEU A 133 -5.21 1.10 -6.52
CA LEU A 133 -4.89 -0.31 -6.60
C LEU A 133 -3.92 -0.54 -7.75
N LYS A 134 -2.93 -1.41 -7.55
CA LYS A 134 -2.10 -1.96 -8.62
C LYS A 134 -2.73 -3.24 -9.14
N LEU A 135 -2.90 -3.37 -10.45
CA LEU A 135 -3.24 -4.64 -11.09
C LEU A 135 -2.01 -5.56 -11.01
N LEU A 136 -2.17 -6.76 -10.46
CA LEU A 136 -1.06 -7.72 -10.35
C LEU A 136 -1.01 -8.72 -11.50
N ASN A 137 -2.15 -9.06 -12.08
CA ASN A 137 -2.26 -9.84 -13.31
C ASN A 137 -3.54 -9.37 -14.00
N SER A 138 -3.41 -8.76 -15.17
CA SER A 138 -4.46 -8.80 -16.18
C SER A 138 -4.36 -10.19 -16.78
N THR A 139 -5.32 -11.07 -16.50
CA THR A 139 -5.49 -12.23 -17.38
C THR A 139 -5.97 -11.65 -18.70
N GLN A 140 -5.04 -11.26 -19.57
CA GLN A 140 -5.32 -11.09 -20.99
C GLN A 140 -5.79 -12.47 -21.46
N SER A 141 -7.10 -12.65 -21.55
CA SER A 141 -7.64 -13.71 -22.39
C SER A 141 -7.20 -13.39 -23.82
N PRO A 142 -6.55 -14.33 -24.52
CA PRO A 142 -6.22 -14.18 -25.94
C PRO A 142 -7.46 -14.01 -26.82
#